data_AF-A0A523IJ79-F1
#
_entry.id   AF-A0A523IJ79-F1
#
_cell.length_a   1.000
_cell.length_b   1.000
_cell.length_c   1.000
_cell.angle_alpha   90.00
_cell.angle_beta   90.00
_cell.angle_gamma   90.00
#
_symmetry.space_group_name_H-M   'P 1'
#
loop_
_entity.id
_entity.type
_entity.pdbx_description
1 polymer ?
#
loop_
_entity_poly.entity_id
_entity_poly.type
_entity_poly.pdbx_seq_one_letter_code
_entity_poly.pdbx_strand_id
1 'polypeptide(L)'
;MPEAAYQYFESPSVNQENRNPKFKIFWREDAFTQREDAFTQSDLVSTKDEQAQELILQIRKSFFIFNQESLANQLITLFNFAKEERPTSPGISVNSLSSFYDFLKLNTNIRTPNLSLSPDRNIYASWRVEKRVFSAHFLPEGDIRFVLFKPNKRHPKRKIRVTGIATSDTLMEIIAPENLSDWVLYEG
;
A
#
# COMPACT_ATOMS: atom_id res chain seq x y z
N MET A 1 -58.19 34.11 -28.67
CA MET A 1 -58.28 35.58 -28.83
C MET A 1 -57.11 36.22 -28.10
N PRO A 2 -56.51 37.31 -28.58
CA PRO A 2 -55.86 37.64 -29.87
C PRO A 2 -54.31 37.53 -29.73
N GLU A 3 -53.46 37.35 -30.75
CA GLU A 3 -53.14 38.15 -31.95
C GLU A 3 -52.12 39.29 -31.71
N ALA A 4 -51.11 39.31 -32.61
CA ALA A 4 -50.12 40.35 -32.92
C ALA A 4 -48.93 40.54 -31.95
N ALA A 5 -47.70 40.83 -32.39
CA ALA A 5 -47.25 41.38 -33.68
C ALA A 5 -45.82 40.94 -34.03
N TYR A 6 -45.60 40.67 -35.32
CA TYR A 6 -44.30 40.70 -35.97
C TYR A 6 -43.83 42.15 -36.15
N GLN A 7 -42.53 42.40 -36.01
CA GLN A 7 -41.86 43.50 -36.70
C GLN A 7 -40.46 43.05 -37.11
N TYR A 8 -40.22 43.11 -38.42
CA TYR A 8 -38.95 42.85 -39.10
C TYR A 8 -38.63 44.07 -39.99
N PHE A 9 -37.34 44.23 -40.26
CA PHE A 9 -36.65 45.22 -41.11
C PHE A 9 -36.38 46.56 -40.40
N GLU A 10 -35.13 47.05 -40.37
CA GLU A 10 -34.31 47.40 -41.53
C GLU A 10 -32.80 47.08 -41.38
N SER A 11 -32.19 46.67 -42.49
CA SER A 11 -30.81 46.97 -42.92
C SER A 11 -30.95 47.62 -44.31
N PRO A 12 -29.98 48.39 -44.89
CA PRO A 12 -28.53 48.45 -44.59
C PRO A 12 -27.88 49.85 -44.75
N SER A 13 -26.61 50.02 -44.36
CA SER A 13 -25.64 50.78 -45.17
C SER A 13 -24.18 50.48 -44.81
N VAL A 14 -23.39 50.36 -45.87
CA VAL A 14 -21.96 50.10 -45.94
C VAL A 14 -21.16 51.36 -45.60
N ASN A 15 -20.06 51.22 -44.85
CA ASN A 15 -18.84 51.98 -45.16
C ASN A 15 -17.59 51.25 -44.64
N GLN A 16 -16.71 50.93 -45.59
CA GLN A 16 -15.33 50.52 -45.37
C GLN A 16 -14.55 51.70 -44.79
N GLU A 17 -13.74 51.49 -43.76
CA GLU A 17 -12.40 52.07 -43.76
C GLU A 17 -11.43 51.32 -42.84
N ASN A 18 -10.33 50.98 -43.49
CA ASN A 18 -9.20 50.20 -43.06
C ASN A 18 -8.33 51.03 -42.10
N ARG A 19 -8.26 50.66 -40.81
CA ARG A 19 -7.20 51.15 -39.91
C ARG A 19 -6.68 50.03 -39.03
N ASN A 20 -5.63 49.42 -39.53
CA ASN A 20 -4.65 48.60 -38.83
C ASN A 20 -3.95 49.44 -37.74
N PRO A 21 -3.91 48.99 -36.47
CA PRO A 21 -2.78 49.31 -35.61
C PRO A 21 -1.95 48.04 -35.36
N LYS A 22 -0.72 48.09 -35.85
CA LYS A 22 0.40 47.22 -35.53
C LYS A 22 0.49 47.02 -34.00
N PHE A 23 0.10 45.86 -33.49
CA PHE A 23 0.50 45.45 -32.16
C PHE A 23 1.98 45.05 -32.19
N LYS A 24 2.84 45.97 -31.72
CA LYS A 24 4.21 45.70 -31.34
C LYS A 24 4.20 44.69 -30.19
N ILE A 25 4.70 43.48 -30.46
CA ILE A 25 5.08 42.52 -29.43
C ILE A 25 6.29 43.11 -28.71
N PHE A 26 6.09 43.51 -27.45
CA PHE A 26 7.15 43.90 -26.53
C PHE A 26 7.36 42.70 -25.61
N TRP A 27 8.44 41.94 -25.81
CA TRP A 27 8.89 40.97 -24.82
C TRP A 27 9.42 41.76 -23.63
N ARG A 28 8.65 41.79 -22.53
CA ARG A 28 9.20 42.00 -21.19
C ARG A 28 9.37 40.61 -20.57
N GLU A 29 10.62 40.22 -20.41
CA GLU A 29 11.04 39.32 -19.35
C GLU A 29 10.49 39.84 -18.01
N ASP A 30 10.22 38.93 -17.09
CA ASP A 30 9.60 39.11 -15.76
C ASP A 30 8.09 38.81 -15.68
N ALA A 31 7.77 37.53 -15.89
CA ALA A 31 6.63 36.91 -15.22
C ALA A 31 7.12 35.67 -14.48
N PHE A 32 7.61 35.88 -13.25
CA PHE A 32 7.61 34.87 -12.19
C PHE A 32 6.14 34.51 -11.90
N THR A 33 5.52 33.70 -12.77
CA THR A 33 4.30 32.98 -12.41
C THR A 33 4.71 31.81 -11.52
N GLN A 34 4.39 31.97 -10.24
CA GLN A 34 4.26 30.90 -9.26
C GLN A 34 3.74 29.63 -9.95
N ARG A 35 4.63 28.65 -10.15
CA ARG A 35 4.20 27.27 -10.32
C ARG A 35 3.78 26.82 -8.93
N GLU A 36 2.49 26.94 -8.65
CA GLU A 36 1.87 26.08 -7.64
C GLU A 36 2.26 24.64 -8.01
N ASP A 37 2.99 23.98 -7.12
CA ASP A 37 3.52 22.64 -7.31
C ASP A 37 2.38 21.66 -7.62
N ALA A 38 2.20 21.36 -8.90
CA ALA A 38 1.28 20.32 -9.35
C ALA A 38 1.87 18.96 -8.96
N PHE A 39 1.55 18.50 -7.75
CA PHE A 39 1.89 17.16 -7.25
C PHE A 39 1.51 16.12 -8.29
N THR A 40 2.50 15.42 -8.84
CA THR A 40 2.28 14.40 -9.86
C THR A 40 2.04 13.03 -9.23
N GLN A 41 1.45 12.11 -9.98
CA GLN A 41 1.31 10.72 -9.55
C GLN A 41 2.69 10.07 -9.27
N SER A 42 3.74 10.52 -9.96
CA SER A 42 5.11 10.05 -9.73
C SER A 42 5.61 10.45 -8.34
N ASP A 43 5.34 11.69 -7.93
CA ASP A 43 5.75 12.21 -6.61
C ASP A 43 5.07 11.43 -5.49
N LEU A 44 3.77 11.14 -5.63
CA LEU A 44 3.01 10.32 -4.67
C LEU A 44 3.57 8.90 -4.51
N VAL A 45 4.05 8.29 -5.60
CA VAL A 45 4.65 6.95 -5.56
C VAL A 45 6.03 7.01 -4.90
N SER A 46 6.85 8.03 -5.22
CA SER A 46 8.15 8.23 -4.56
C SER A 46 7.99 8.37 -3.04
N THR A 47 7.05 9.21 -2.60
CA THR A 47 6.79 9.40 -1.17
C THR A 47 6.40 8.09 -0.47
N LYS A 48 5.56 7.26 -1.10
CA LYS A 48 5.17 5.96 -0.51
C LYS A 48 6.34 4.97 -0.47
N ASP A 49 7.18 4.95 -1.50
CA ASP A 49 8.37 4.10 -1.54
C ASP A 49 9.38 4.50 -0.47
N GLU A 50 9.62 5.80 -0.28
CA GLU A 50 10.45 6.34 0.80
C GLU A 50 9.91 5.95 2.18
N GLN A 51 8.60 6.07 2.41
CA GLN A 51 7.95 5.64 3.65
C GLN A 51 8.11 4.13 3.90
N ALA A 52 7.94 3.31 2.87
CA ALA A 52 8.13 1.87 2.98
C ALA A 52 9.58 1.52 3.33
N GLN A 53 10.55 2.16 2.68
CA GLN A 53 11.98 1.94 2.96
C GLN A 53 12.36 2.39 4.37
N GLU A 54 11.82 3.50 4.86
CA GLU A 54 12.03 3.95 6.24
C GLU A 54 11.47 2.94 7.26
N LEU A 55 10.27 2.39 7.01
CA LEU A 55 9.72 1.32 7.86
C LEU A 55 10.59 0.06 7.85
N ILE A 56 11.13 -0.33 6.70
CA ILE A 56 12.09 -1.46 6.61
C ILE A 56 13.36 -1.15 7.41
N LEU A 57 13.86 0.08 7.36
CA LEU A 57 15.01 0.51 8.15
C LEU A 57 14.72 0.47 9.65
N GLN A 58 13.51 0.87 10.06
CA GLN A 58 13.07 0.75 11.46
C GLN A 58 13.00 -0.72 11.90
N ILE A 59 12.47 -1.62 11.08
CA ILE A 59 12.50 -3.06 11.34
C ILE A 59 13.94 -3.53 11.54
N ARG A 60 14.86 -3.17 10.63
CA ARG A 60 16.27 -3.56 10.74
C ARG A 60 16.94 -3.07 12.03
N LYS A 61 16.57 -1.89 12.53
CA LYS A 61 17.14 -1.29 13.75
C LYS A 61 16.44 -1.74 15.04
N SER A 62 15.34 -2.49 14.94
CA SER A 62 14.54 -2.89 16.10
C SER A 62 15.15 -4.08 16.83
N PHE A 63 15.60 -3.87 18.06
CA PHE A 63 16.21 -4.93 18.89
C PHE A 63 15.22 -5.97 19.42
N PHE A 64 13.92 -5.66 19.40
CA PHE A 64 12.86 -6.57 19.86
C PHE A 64 12.38 -7.54 18.77
N ILE A 65 12.84 -7.37 17.53
CA ILE A 65 12.50 -8.26 16.41
C ILE A 65 13.61 -9.28 16.26
N PHE A 66 13.27 -10.56 16.38
CA PHE A 66 14.24 -11.63 16.16
C PHE A 66 14.63 -11.75 14.69
N ASN A 67 15.94 -11.92 14.41
CA ASN A 67 16.52 -11.94 13.05
C ASN A 67 16.08 -10.73 12.19
N GLN A 68 16.01 -9.55 12.79
CA GLN A 68 15.63 -8.29 12.16
C GLN A 68 16.40 -7.99 10.87
N GLU A 69 17.68 -8.38 10.80
CA GLU A 69 18.50 -8.20 9.60
C GLU A 69 18.01 -9.08 8.44
N SER A 70 17.77 -10.37 8.69
CA SER A 70 17.25 -11.30 7.69
C SER A 70 15.85 -10.88 7.22
N LEU A 71 14.99 -10.47 8.15
CA LEU A 71 13.65 -10.00 7.83
C LEU A 71 13.66 -8.72 6.98
N ALA A 72 14.50 -7.75 7.34
CA ALA A 72 14.67 -6.53 6.55
C ALA A 72 15.23 -6.84 5.15
N ASN A 73 16.19 -7.76 5.03
CA ASN A 73 16.71 -8.17 3.73
C ASN A 73 15.63 -8.82 2.85
N GLN A 74 14.76 -9.67 3.42
CA GLN A 74 13.62 -10.22 2.69
C GLN A 74 12.68 -9.12 2.19
N LEU A 75 12.35 -8.14 3.04
CA LEU A 75 11.49 -7.02 2.67
C LEU A 75 12.09 -6.15 1.55
N ILE A 76 13.39 -5.85 1.60
CA ILE A 76 14.09 -5.12 0.53
C ILE A 76 14.03 -5.90 -0.79
N THR A 77 14.28 -7.21 -0.74
CA THR A 77 14.20 -8.07 -1.92
C THR A 77 12.79 -8.05 -2.53
N LEU A 78 11.75 -8.20 -1.70
CA LEU A 78 10.36 -8.13 -2.16
C LEU A 78 9.99 -6.76 -2.73
N PHE A 79 10.43 -5.68 -2.08
CA PHE A 79 10.25 -4.32 -2.55
C PHE A 79 10.86 -4.14 -3.95
N ASN A 80 12.11 -4.55 -4.14
CA ASN A 80 12.81 -4.41 -5.41
C ASN A 80 12.14 -5.23 -6.52
N PHE A 81 11.74 -6.47 -6.24
CA PHE A 81 10.99 -7.28 -7.21
C PHE A 81 9.68 -6.63 -7.62
N ALA A 82 8.93 -6.05 -6.67
CA ALA A 82 7.70 -5.35 -6.97
C ALA A 82 7.91 -4.10 -7.85
N LYS A 83 9.02 -3.37 -7.63
CA LYS A 83 9.41 -2.21 -8.43
C LYS A 83 9.88 -2.60 -9.83
N GLU A 84 10.58 -3.71 -9.98
CA GLU A 84 10.96 -4.24 -11.29
C GLU A 84 9.73 -4.62 -12.13
N GLU A 85 8.74 -5.28 -11.50
CA GLU A 85 7.50 -5.67 -12.18
C GLU A 85 6.61 -4.47 -12.55
N ARG A 86 6.48 -3.48 -11.65
CA ARG A 86 5.65 -2.29 -11.86
C ARG A 86 6.32 -1.03 -11.29
N PRO A 87 7.19 -0.35 -12.06
CA PRO A 87 7.95 0.81 -11.60
C PRO A 87 7.11 2.01 -11.16
N THR A 88 5.91 2.17 -11.73
CA THR A 88 4.99 3.28 -11.43
C THR A 88 4.04 3.00 -10.27
N SER A 89 4.15 1.83 -9.65
CA SER A 89 3.38 1.47 -8.46
C SER A 89 4.28 1.46 -7.23
N PRO A 90 3.74 1.66 -6.02
CA PRO A 90 4.51 1.45 -4.79
C PRO A 90 5.06 0.02 -4.74
N GLY A 91 6.28 -0.14 -4.22
CA GLY A 91 6.91 -1.46 -4.08
C GLY A 91 6.19 -2.33 -3.05
N ILE A 92 5.88 -1.77 -1.88
CA ILE A 92 5.11 -2.40 -0.80
C ILE A 92 4.05 -1.41 -0.32
N SER A 93 2.87 -1.91 0.03
CA SER A 93 1.83 -1.12 0.70
C SER A 93 2.32 -0.65 2.08
N VAL A 94 2.51 0.67 2.23
CA VAL A 94 2.99 1.29 3.47
C VAL A 94 2.14 0.89 4.68
N ASN A 95 0.82 0.93 4.53
CA ASN A 95 -0.09 0.60 5.62
C ASN A 95 -0.03 -0.89 6.00
N SER A 96 0.10 -1.78 5.01
CA SER A 96 0.27 -3.21 5.25
C SER A 96 1.60 -3.50 5.98
N LEU A 97 2.68 -2.83 5.58
CA LEU A 97 3.98 -2.93 6.24
C LEU A 97 3.94 -2.36 7.65
N SER A 98 3.23 -1.25 7.88
CA SER A 98 3.01 -0.69 9.22
C SER A 98 2.24 -1.66 10.11
N SER A 99 1.14 -2.24 9.61
CA SER A 99 0.36 -3.26 10.34
C SER A 99 1.22 -4.47 10.71
N PHE A 100 2.06 -4.94 9.78
CA PHE A 100 3.03 -6.00 10.03
C PHE A 100 4.06 -5.60 11.10
N TYR A 101 4.60 -4.40 11.03
CA TYR A 101 5.56 -3.90 12.02
C TYR A 101 4.94 -3.78 13.42
N ASP A 102 3.71 -3.30 13.52
CA ASP A 102 2.99 -3.20 14.79
C ASP A 102 2.69 -4.59 15.37
N PHE A 103 2.36 -5.56 14.51
CA PHE A 103 2.25 -6.96 14.93
C PHE A 103 3.57 -7.51 15.49
N LEU A 104 4.73 -7.20 14.88
CA LEU A 104 6.04 -7.63 15.40
C LEU A 104 6.39 -6.97 16.74
N LYS A 105 6.01 -5.71 16.96
CA LYS A 105 6.20 -5.02 18.25
C LYS A 105 5.46 -5.71 19.39
N LEU A 106 4.23 -6.16 19.12
CA LEU A 106 3.39 -6.82 20.11
C LEU A 106 3.83 -8.27 20.37
N ASN A 107 4.51 -8.90 19.40
CA ASN A 107 4.84 -10.32 19.42
C ASN A 107 6.35 -10.56 19.24
N THR A 108 7.13 -10.09 20.21
CA THR A 108 8.61 -10.06 20.15
C THR A 108 9.27 -11.44 20.12
N ASN A 109 8.57 -12.47 20.58
CA ASN A 109 9.03 -13.86 20.58
C ASN A 109 8.64 -14.63 19.31
N ILE A 110 8.12 -13.97 18.27
CA ILE A 110 7.75 -14.64 17.04
C ILE A 110 8.97 -15.05 16.21
N ARG A 111 8.94 -16.25 15.64
CA ARG A 111 9.96 -16.71 14.69
C ARG A 111 9.88 -15.93 13.40
N THR A 112 10.98 -15.87 12.67
CA THR A 112 11.03 -15.21 11.36
C THR A 112 10.09 -15.91 10.37
N PRO A 113 9.07 -15.22 9.84
CA PRO A 113 8.21 -15.78 8.80
C PRO A 113 8.95 -15.85 7.45
N ASN A 114 8.42 -16.66 6.55
CA ASN A 114 8.62 -16.45 5.12
C ASN A 114 7.67 -15.35 4.64
N LEU A 115 8.20 -14.38 3.91
CA LEU A 115 7.40 -13.27 3.38
C LEU A 115 7.12 -13.42 1.88
N SER A 116 5.95 -12.96 1.48
CA SER A 116 5.57 -12.75 0.08
C SER A 116 4.66 -11.54 -0.03
N LEU A 117 4.48 -11.01 -1.24
CA LEU A 117 3.52 -9.94 -1.51
C LEU A 117 2.27 -10.49 -2.18
N SER A 118 1.11 -9.97 -1.80
CA SER A 118 -0.11 -10.13 -2.59
C SER A 118 -0.02 -9.32 -3.89
N PRO A 119 -0.92 -9.53 -4.86
CA PRO A 119 -1.02 -8.68 -6.06
C PRO A 119 -1.20 -7.19 -5.73
N ASP A 120 -1.84 -6.88 -4.59
CA ASP A 120 -2.07 -5.52 -4.08
C ASP A 120 -0.88 -4.98 -3.26
N ARG A 121 0.28 -5.67 -3.29
CA ARG A 121 1.52 -5.30 -2.58
C ARG A 121 1.39 -5.33 -1.05
N ASN A 122 0.43 -6.06 -0.52
CA ASN A 122 0.30 -6.29 0.92
C ASN A 122 1.21 -7.42 1.38
N ILE A 123 1.70 -7.33 2.61
CA ILE A 123 2.54 -8.33 3.26
C ILE A 123 1.71 -9.58 3.56
N TYR A 124 2.23 -10.72 3.11
CA TYR A 124 1.78 -12.05 3.49
C TYR A 124 2.93 -12.76 4.21
N ALA A 125 2.73 -13.09 5.49
CA ALA A 125 3.69 -13.81 6.31
C ALA A 125 3.25 -15.26 6.49
N SER A 126 4.18 -16.22 6.40
CA SER A 126 3.90 -17.64 6.60
C SER A 126 4.96 -18.34 7.44
N TRP A 127 4.48 -19.04 8.46
CA TRP A 127 5.23 -19.97 9.26
C TRP A 127 4.82 -21.39 8.85
N ARG A 128 5.79 -22.23 8.54
CA ARG A 128 5.55 -23.60 8.09
C ARG A 128 6.53 -24.55 8.75
N VAL A 129 6.01 -25.59 9.39
CA VAL A 129 6.79 -26.72 9.90
C VAL A 129 6.02 -28.00 9.62
N GLU A 130 6.64 -28.92 8.88
CA GLU A 130 6.07 -30.22 8.50
C GLU A 130 4.63 -30.12 7.93
N LYS A 131 3.64 -30.58 8.70
CA LYS A 131 2.21 -30.61 8.34
C LYS A 131 1.42 -29.42 8.90
N ARG A 132 2.09 -28.45 9.52
CA ARG A 132 1.50 -27.25 10.10
C ARG A 132 1.86 -26.01 9.26
N VAL A 133 0.87 -25.17 9.01
CA VAL A 133 1.05 -23.90 8.29
C VAL A 133 0.21 -22.84 8.97
N PHE A 134 0.83 -21.74 9.38
CA PHE A 134 0.16 -20.55 9.83
C PHE A 134 0.52 -19.44 8.86
N SER A 135 -0.48 -18.73 8.37
CA SER A 135 -0.26 -17.59 7.50
C SER A 135 -1.14 -16.42 7.90
N ALA A 136 -0.59 -15.22 7.76
CA ALA A 136 -1.22 -13.95 8.07
C ALA A 136 -1.05 -12.99 6.88
N HIS A 137 -2.15 -12.41 6.41
CA HIS A 137 -2.18 -11.39 5.37
C HIS A 137 -2.56 -10.06 6.02
N PHE A 138 -1.61 -9.14 6.07
CA PHE A 138 -1.74 -7.84 6.72
C PHE A 138 -2.37 -6.85 5.75
N LEU A 139 -3.58 -6.38 6.03
CA LEU A 139 -4.30 -5.48 5.15
C LEU A 139 -4.01 -4.01 5.48
N PRO A 140 -4.18 -3.10 4.50
CA PRO A 140 -3.95 -1.66 4.70
C PRO A 140 -4.82 -1.01 5.79
N GLU A 141 -5.96 -1.61 6.12
CA GLU A 141 -6.90 -1.10 7.11
C GLU A 141 -6.55 -1.51 8.55
N GLY A 142 -5.50 -2.33 8.74
CA GLY A 142 -5.07 -2.85 10.04
C GLY A 142 -5.61 -4.25 10.36
N ASP A 143 -6.58 -4.73 9.58
CA ASP A 143 -7.08 -6.10 9.66
C ASP A 143 -6.03 -7.12 9.18
N ILE A 144 -6.01 -8.28 9.82
CA ILE A 144 -5.18 -9.43 9.48
C ILE A 144 -6.08 -10.60 9.14
N ARG A 145 -6.05 -11.02 7.89
CA ARG A 145 -6.68 -12.29 7.48
C ARG A 145 -5.72 -13.42 7.74
N PHE A 146 -6.14 -14.42 8.50
CA PHE A 146 -5.26 -15.53 8.84
C PHE A 146 -5.84 -16.90 8.48
N VAL A 147 -4.94 -17.85 8.29
CA VAL A 147 -5.26 -19.26 8.14
C VAL A 147 -4.24 -20.10 8.89
N LEU A 148 -4.73 -21.08 9.64
CA LEU A 148 -3.94 -22.08 10.33
C LEU A 148 -4.39 -23.47 9.86
N PHE A 149 -3.42 -24.28 9.44
CA PHE A 149 -3.58 -25.69 9.16
C PHE A 149 -2.81 -26.51 10.19
N LYS A 150 -3.48 -27.49 10.80
CA LYS A 150 -2.84 -28.46 11.71
C LYS A 150 -3.35 -29.89 11.48
N PRO A 151 -2.58 -30.93 11.85
CA PRO A 151 -3.06 -32.30 11.81
C PRO A 151 -4.30 -32.52 12.69
N ASN A 152 -5.26 -33.31 12.21
CA ASN A 152 -6.39 -33.73 13.04
C ASN A 152 -5.98 -34.93 13.91
N LYS A 153 -5.91 -34.75 15.23
CA LYS A 153 -5.53 -35.82 16.19
C LYS A 153 -6.46 -37.04 16.13
N ARG A 154 -7.75 -36.84 15.85
CA ARG A 154 -8.75 -37.93 15.74
C ARG A 154 -8.77 -38.58 14.36
N HIS A 155 -8.30 -37.87 13.34
CA HIS A 155 -8.25 -38.37 11.96
C HIS A 155 -6.91 -38.01 11.31
N PRO A 156 -5.82 -38.78 11.54
CA PRO A 156 -4.45 -38.40 11.16
C PRO A 156 -4.21 -38.13 9.66
N LYS A 157 -5.07 -38.64 8.79
CA LYS A 157 -5.05 -38.39 7.34
C LYS A 157 -5.73 -37.06 6.94
N ARG A 158 -6.38 -36.37 7.87
CA ARG A 158 -7.10 -35.11 7.66
C ARG A 158 -6.41 -33.95 8.37
N LYS A 159 -6.65 -32.74 7.88
CA LYS A 159 -6.18 -31.49 8.48
C LYS A 159 -7.36 -30.72 9.05
N ILE A 160 -7.13 -30.03 10.16
CA ILE A 160 -8.01 -28.99 10.66
C ILE A 160 -7.55 -27.68 10.02
N ARG A 161 -8.52 -26.87 9.59
CA ARG A 161 -8.31 -25.51 9.09
C ARG A 161 -9.05 -24.55 10.00
N VAL A 162 -8.33 -23.59 10.57
CA VAL A 162 -8.87 -22.45 11.30
C VAL A 162 -8.59 -21.21 10.44
N THR A 163 -9.60 -20.37 10.24
CA THR A 163 -9.48 -19.13 9.45
C THR A 163 -10.24 -18.03 10.14
N GLY A 164 -9.78 -16.80 10.00
CA GLY A 164 -10.48 -15.65 10.56
C GLY A 164 -9.88 -14.33 10.12
N ILE A 165 -10.43 -13.27 10.70
CA ILE A 165 -9.95 -11.91 10.61
C ILE A 165 -9.72 -11.45 12.04
N ALA A 166 -8.58 -10.82 12.29
CA ALA A 166 -8.18 -10.32 13.60
C ALA A 166 -7.38 -9.02 13.43
N THR A 167 -7.10 -8.33 14.52
CA THR A 167 -6.19 -7.19 14.56
C THR A 167 -4.82 -7.63 15.10
N SER A 168 -3.78 -6.79 14.94
CA SER A 168 -2.42 -7.12 15.37
C SER A 168 -2.30 -7.50 16.86
N ASP A 169 -3.13 -6.90 17.71
CA ASP A 169 -3.20 -7.13 19.16
C ASP A 169 -3.99 -8.39 19.54
N THR A 170 -4.99 -8.79 18.75
CA THR A 170 -5.87 -9.93 19.09
C THR A 170 -5.50 -11.24 18.38
N LEU A 171 -4.73 -11.18 17.29
CA LEU A 171 -4.44 -12.34 16.45
C LEU A 171 -3.87 -13.50 17.28
N MET A 172 -2.82 -13.24 18.06
CA MET A 172 -2.13 -14.30 18.81
C MET A 172 -3.00 -14.92 19.90
N GLU A 173 -3.91 -14.16 20.51
CA GLU A 173 -4.87 -14.68 21.49
C GLU A 173 -5.85 -15.66 20.85
N ILE A 174 -6.33 -15.34 19.64
CA ILE A 174 -7.27 -16.18 18.89
C ILE A 174 -6.64 -17.53 18.53
N ILE A 175 -5.35 -17.54 18.17
CA ILE A 175 -4.64 -18.74 17.73
C ILE A 175 -3.85 -19.44 18.85
N ALA A 176 -3.76 -18.85 20.05
CA ALA A 176 -3.07 -19.43 21.21
C ALA A 176 -3.53 -20.86 21.59
N PRO A 177 -4.84 -21.21 21.54
CA PRO A 177 -5.31 -22.56 21.86
C PRO A 177 -4.76 -23.67 20.95
N GLU A 178 -4.08 -23.29 19.86
CA GLU A 178 -3.67 -24.20 18.79
C GLU A 178 -2.24 -24.74 18.96
N ASN A 179 -1.55 -24.40 20.06
CA ASN A 179 -0.16 -24.77 20.38
C ASN A 179 0.83 -24.27 19.30
N LEU A 180 1.17 -22.99 19.39
CA LEU A 180 2.06 -22.29 18.47
C LEU A 180 3.52 -22.23 18.94
N SER A 181 3.75 -22.54 20.21
CA SER A 181 5.02 -22.41 20.91
C SER A 181 6.17 -23.22 20.29
N ASP A 182 5.87 -24.35 19.64
CA ASP A 182 6.89 -25.24 19.08
C ASP A 182 7.41 -24.81 17.68
N TRP A 183 6.78 -23.83 17.02
CA TRP A 183 7.07 -23.54 15.61
C TRP A 183 6.78 -22.13 15.10
N VAL A 184 5.86 -21.37 15.72
CA VAL A 184 5.61 -19.96 15.38
C VAL A 184 6.27 -19.04 16.38
N LEU A 185 6.36 -19.44 17.65
CA LEU A 185 7.04 -18.70 18.72
C LEU A 185 8.37 -19.37 19.08
N TYR A 186 9.29 -18.61 19.65
CA TYR A 186 10.40 -19.17 20.42
C TYR A 186 9.90 -19.59 21.81
N GLU A 187 10.45 -20.70 22.32
CA GLU A 187 10.35 -20.98 23.76
C GLU A 187 11.20 -19.91 24.47
N GLY A 188 10.57 -19.14 25.35
CA GLY A 188 11.24 -18.15 26.19
C GLY A 188 11.95 -18.80 27.37
#